data_AF-A0A539DIN3-F1
#
_entry.id   AF-A0A539DIN3-F1
#
_cell.length_a   1.000
_cell.length_b   1.000
_cell.length_c   1.000
_cell.angle_alpha   90.00
_cell.angle_beta   90.00
_cell.angle_gamma   90.00
#
_symmetry.space_group_name_H-M   'P 1'
#
loop_
_entity.id
_entity.type
_entity.pdbx_description
1 polymer ?
#
loop_
_entity_poly.entity_id
_entity_poly.type
_entity_poly.pdbx_seq_one_letter_code
_entity_poly.pdbx_strand_id
1 'polypeptide(L)'
;MKLSDGSTVEVSGITLGGDGIDAFVGIGPFFIDSNNDGVIDDSDDTSDEAIGLTIEDLTFGAALLTEIGPDGHRTFTTVSATAARAALVGVPLLDAEVNLIQIGVNISTDVDDPQADAPVLDFRNSDDPFVVKTGGRDTPLGFDRRVIGAQAGLVTLAVSDFVFLQGSFLFEQSVEQVTLTNGVSLAVDVLTIGGAGISAFAGMGPYFVDSDGDGRITKNDETADDAVGVAIEGLRFGLGIFTERTLAAQKLKFL
;
A
#
# COMPACT_ATOMS: atom_id res chain seq x y z
N MET A 1 25.81 -5.87 -2.47
CA MET A 1 24.45 -6.20 -2.93
C MET A 1 24.31 -5.89 -4.40
N LYS A 2 23.44 -6.59 -5.13
CA LYS A 2 23.15 -6.31 -6.55
C LYS A 2 22.13 -5.19 -6.65
N LEU A 3 22.22 -4.41 -7.72
CA LEU A 3 21.26 -3.40 -8.11
C LEU A 3 20.39 -3.92 -9.27
N SER A 4 19.23 -3.29 -9.47
CA SER A 4 18.27 -3.59 -10.53
C SER A 4 18.83 -3.47 -11.96
N ASP A 5 19.96 -2.79 -12.15
CA ASP A 5 20.69 -2.68 -13.43
C ASP A 5 21.78 -3.76 -13.60
N GLY A 6 21.92 -4.66 -12.63
CA GLY A 6 22.92 -5.73 -12.60
C GLY A 6 24.27 -5.33 -12.01
N SER A 7 24.49 -4.06 -11.69
CA SER A 7 25.71 -3.62 -10.99
C SER A 7 25.71 -4.05 -9.52
N THR A 8 26.84 -3.86 -8.83
CA THR A 8 26.97 -4.22 -7.42
C THR A 8 27.46 -3.04 -6.59
N VAL A 9 26.89 -2.90 -5.40
CA VAL A 9 27.19 -1.84 -4.44
C VAL A 9 27.48 -2.41 -3.06
N GLU A 10 28.35 -1.78 -2.29
CA GLU A 10 28.45 -2.03 -0.85
C GLU A 10 27.57 -1.05 -0.10
N VAL A 11 26.84 -1.53 0.90
CA VAL A 11 25.90 -0.71 1.67
C VAL A 11 26.09 -0.92 3.17
N SER A 12 25.79 0.11 3.93
CA SER A 12 25.72 0.07 5.39
C SER A 12 24.44 0.74 5.85
N GLY A 13 23.83 0.25 6.92
CA GLY A 13 22.62 0.84 7.45
C GLY A 13 21.94 -0.03 8.48
N ILE A 14 20.64 0.15 8.60
CA ILE A 14 19.81 -0.48 9.63
C ILE A 14 18.63 -1.20 9.01
N THR A 15 18.19 -2.26 9.69
CA THR A 15 16.91 -2.91 9.43
C THR A 15 16.00 -2.75 10.65
N LEU A 16 14.72 -2.51 10.41
CA LEU A 16 13.70 -2.44 11.45
C LEU A 16 12.59 -3.42 11.11
N GLY A 17 12.16 -4.21 12.07
CA GLY A 17 11.04 -5.11 11.89
C GLY A 17 10.09 -5.06 13.08
N GLY A 18 8.83 -5.37 12.82
CA GLY A 18 7.77 -5.49 13.82
C GLY A 18 6.73 -6.52 13.37
N ASP A 19 6.09 -7.17 14.34
CA ASP A 19 5.11 -8.25 14.16
C ASP A 19 4.03 -8.09 15.23
N GLY A 20 2.76 -8.35 14.86
CA GLY A 20 1.62 -8.24 15.78
C GLY A 20 1.37 -6.82 16.28
N ILE A 21 1.51 -5.82 15.42
CA ILE A 21 1.33 -4.42 15.78
C ILE A 21 -0.08 -3.98 15.44
N ASP A 22 -0.80 -3.50 16.45
CA ASP A 22 -2.01 -2.71 16.24
C ASP A 22 -1.67 -1.22 16.27
N ALA A 23 -2.18 -0.47 15.31
CA ALA A 23 -1.85 0.93 15.13
C ALA A 23 -3.10 1.77 14.85
N PHE A 24 -3.02 3.05 15.25
CA PHE A 24 -4.03 4.05 14.94
C PHE A 24 -3.36 5.30 14.40
N VAL A 25 -3.91 5.84 13.32
CA VAL A 25 -3.50 7.11 12.73
C VAL A 25 -4.73 8.01 12.61
N GLY A 26 -4.77 9.07 13.42
CA GLY A 26 -5.94 9.95 13.44
C GLY A 26 -5.90 11.01 14.55
N ILE A 27 -7.08 11.56 14.81
CA ILE A 27 -7.32 12.50 15.91
C ILE A 27 -7.99 11.76 17.08
N GLY A 28 -7.59 12.14 18.30
CA GLY A 28 -8.00 11.48 19.53
C GLY A 28 -7.17 10.23 19.86
N PRO A 29 -7.16 9.78 21.12
CA PRO A 29 -6.66 8.44 21.43
C PRO A 29 -7.67 7.41 20.91
N PHE A 30 -7.23 6.38 20.21
CA PHE A 30 -8.10 5.24 19.88
C PHE A 30 -7.94 4.13 20.93
N PHE A 31 -6.70 3.75 21.19
CA PHE A 31 -6.32 2.83 22.26
C PHE A 31 -6.35 3.56 23.60
N ILE A 32 -7.15 3.06 24.54
CA ILE A 32 -7.28 3.58 25.90
C ILE A 32 -7.05 2.42 26.86
N ASP A 33 -6.18 2.60 27.85
CA ASP A 33 -6.08 1.69 29.00
C ASP A 33 -7.24 2.01 29.95
N SER A 34 -8.39 1.39 29.67
CA SER A 34 -9.67 1.65 30.31
C SER A 34 -9.78 1.00 31.69
N ASN A 35 -9.02 -0.09 31.89
CA ASN A 35 -8.99 -0.82 33.16
C ASN A 35 -7.85 -0.36 34.10
N ASN A 36 -6.95 0.48 33.59
CA ASN A 36 -5.79 1.07 34.26
C ASN A 36 -4.75 0.06 34.77
N ASP A 37 -4.50 -1.02 34.03
CA ASP A 37 -3.49 -2.02 34.35
C ASP A 37 -2.12 -1.77 33.69
N GLY A 38 -2.04 -0.78 32.81
CA GLY A 38 -0.83 -0.37 32.09
C GLY A 38 -0.53 -1.18 30.82
N VAL A 39 -1.46 -2.03 30.39
CA VAL A 39 -1.43 -2.76 29.12
C VAL A 39 -2.59 -2.25 28.26
N ILE A 40 -2.43 -2.31 26.94
CA ILE A 40 -3.53 -2.11 25.99
C ILE A 40 -3.83 -3.49 25.41
N ASP A 41 -5.00 -4.04 25.70
CA ASP A 41 -5.43 -5.33 25.17
C ASP A 41 -6.95 -5.43 24.94
N ASP A 42 -7.44 -6.61 24.57
CA ASP A 42 -8.87 -6.85 24.26
C ASP A 42 -9.82 -6.63 25.46
N SER A 43 -9.26 -6.47 26.68
CA SER A 43 -10.02 -6.11 27.88
C SER A 43 -10.31 -4.62 27.97
N ASP A 44 -9.77 -3.82 27.05
CA ASP A 44 -9.92 -2.39 27.02
C ASP A 44 -11.00 -1.88 26.08
N ASP A 45 -11.71 -0.85 26.54
CA ASP A 45 -12.63 -0.09 25.70
C ASP A 45 -11.87 0.83 24.74
N THR A 46 -12.25 0.80 23.45
CA THR A 46 -11.77 1.77 22.46
C THR A 46 -12.50 3.11 22.57
N SER A 47 -11.85 4.20 22.16
CA SER A 47 -12.50 5.52 22.10
C SER A 47 -13.52 5.63 20.98
N ASP A 48 -14.72 6.12 21.30
CA ASP A 48 -15.76 6.50 20.34
C ASP A 48 -15.59 7.92 19.76
N GLU A 49 -14.72 8.74 20.37
CA GLU A 49 -14.37 10.08 19.89
C GLU A 49 -13.24 10.08 18.85
N ALA A 50 -12.56 8.94 18.68
CA ALA A 50 -11.45 8.81 17.75
C ALA A 50 -11.92 8.86 16.29
N ILE A 51 -11.24 9.67 15.48
CA ILE A 51 -11.47 9.72 14.03
C ILE A 51 -10.16 9.42 13.32
N GLY A 52 -10.11 8.33 12.57
CA GLY A 52 -8.88 7.91 11.93
C GLY A 52 -8.94 6.52 11.32
N LEU A 53 -7.76 5.96 11.06
CA LEU A 53 -7.57 4.63 10.53
C LEU A 53 -6.96 3.73 11.61
N THR A 54 -7.62 2.62 11.88
CA THR A 54 -7.06 1.50 12.63
C THR A 54 -6.34 0.56 11.67
N ILE A 55 -5.29 -0.09 12.14
CA ILE A 55 -4.55 -1.13 11.43
C ILE A 55 -4.33 -2.25 12.43
N GLU A 56 -4.77 -3.45 12.08
CA GLU A 56 -4.70 -4.64 12.95
C GLU A 56 -3.73 -5.67 12.36
N ASP A 57 -2.99 -6.33 13.25
CA ASP A 57 -1.99 -7.37 12.91
C ASP A 57 -0.95 -6.92 11.87
N LEU A 58 -0.44 -5.69 12.02
CA LEU A 58 0.63 -5.19 11.17
C LEU A 58 1.92 -5.96 11.44
N THR A 59 2.47 -6.52 10.37
CA THR A 59 3.83 -7.07 10.31
C THR A 59 4.60 -6.32 9.24
N PHE A 60 5.79 -5.83 9.56
CA PHE A 60 6.63 -5.14 8.59
C PHE A 60 8.11 -5.46 8.77
N GLY A 61 8.84 -5.38 7.66
CA GLY A 61 10.29 -5.32 7.60
C GLY A 61 10.72 -4.14 6.75
N ALA A 62 11.66 -3.35 7.25
CA ALA A 62 12.22 -2.20 6.57
C ALA A 62 13.75 -2.25 6.58
N ALA A 63 14.37 -1.79 5.51
CA ALA A 63 15.81 -1.55 5.41
C ALA A 63 16.06 -0.12 4.95
N LEU A 64 16.87 0.60 5.72
CA LEU A 64 17.36 1.94 5.40
C LEU A 64 18.87 1.83 5.27
N LEU A 65 19.35 1.89 4.04
CA LEU A 65 20.73 1.58 3.69
C LEU A 65 21.35 2.74 2.92
N THR A 66 22.64 2.96 3.11
CA THR A 66 23.42 3.96 2.39
C THR A 66 24.58 3.26 1.69
N GLU A 67 24.86 3.63 0.45
CA GLU A 67 26.04 3.20 -0.27
C GLU A 67 27.32 3.65 0.45
N ILE A 68 28.29 2.75 0.55
CA ILE A 68 29.61 3.04 1.10
C ILE A 68 30.66 2.94 0.00
N GLY A 69 31.57 3.91 -0.03
CA GLY A 69 32.62 4.01 -1.04
C GLY A 69 32.94 5.46 -1.39
N PRO A 70 33.99 5.69 -2.21
CA PRO A 70 34.40 7.03 -2.63
C PRO A 70 33.33 7.79 -3.43
N ASP A 71 32.39 7.07 -4.06
CA ASP A 71 31.25 7.61 -4.82
C ASP A 71 29.90 7.29 -4.12
N GLY A 72 29.92 7.16 -2.78
CA GLY A 72 28.75 6.78 -1.98
C GLY A 72 27.71 7.89 -1.84
N HIS A 73 26.88 8.05 -2.87
CA HIS A 73 25.86 9.10 -2.96
C HIS A 73 24.43 8.54 -2.85
N ARG A 74 24.24 7.21 -2.91
CA ARG A 74 22.90 6.61 -2.90
C ARG A 74 22.44 6.19 -1.52
N THR A 75 21.17 6.47 -1.23
CA THR A 75 20.42 5.85 -0.14
C THR A 75 19.36 4.93 -0.74
N PHE A 76 19.05 3.85 -0.02
CA PHE A 76 18.08 2.83 -0.39
C PHE A 76 17.09 2.69 0.75
N THR A 77 15.80 2.76 0.42
CA THR A 77 14.71 2.51 1.36
C THR A 77 13.86 1.39 0.80
N THR A 78 13.72 0.32 1.57
CA THR A 78 12.88 -0.81 1.23
C THR A 78 11.97 -1.12 2.39
N VAL A 79 10.68 -1.29 2.12
CA VAL A 79 9.66 -1.67 3.11
C VAL A 79 8.82 -2.79 2.50
N SER A 80 8.62 -3.85 3.25
CA SER A 80 7.60 -4.87 2.99
C SER A 80 6.72 -4.95 4.23
N ALA A 81 5.42 -4.80 4.07
CA ALA A 81 4.48 -4.86 5.17
C ALA A 81 3.20 -5.59 4.79
N THR A 82 2.58 -6.24 5.76
CA THR A 82 1.27 -6.86 5.64
C THR A 82 0.44 -6.51 6.87
N ALA A 83 -0.86 -6.30 6.70
CA ALA A 83 -1.80 -6.16 7.81
C ALA A 83 -3.05 -7.00 7.51
N ALA A 84 -3.67 -7.55 8.56
CA ALA A 84 -4.88 -8.32 8.41
C ALA A 84 -6.05 -7.41 7.98
N ARG A 85 -6.15 -6.25 8.62
CA ARG A 85 -7.25 -5.31 8.47
C ARG A 85 -6.80 -3.87 8.66
N ALA A 86 -7.45 -2.95 7.97
CA ALA A 86 -7.46 -1.54 8.32
C ALA A 86 -8.88 -1.00 8.16
N ALA A 87 -9.36 -0.23 9.14
CA ALA A 87 -10.73 0.28 9.14
C ALA A 87 -10.79 1.76 9.52
N LEU A 88 -11.68 2.50 8.86
CA LEU A 88 -12.02 3.87 9.21
C LEU A 88 -12.91 3.87 10.45
N VAL A 89 -12.58 4.72 11.42
CA VAL A 89 -13.36 4.91 12.65
C VAL A 89 -13.79 6.37 12.79
N GLY A 90 -14.94 6.59 13.45
CA GLY A 90 -15.40 7.92 13.86
C GLY A 90 -15.89 8.83 12.74
N VAL A 91 -16.18 8.32 11.53
CA VAL A 91 -16.77 9.10 10.44
C VAL A 91 -18.23 8.68 10.22
N PRO A 92 -19.21 9.44 10.73
CA PRO A 92 -20.62 9.10 10.54
C PRO A 92 -20.98 8.96 9.05
N LEU A 93 -21.81 7.97 8.74
CA LEU A 93 -22.31 7.66 7.38
C LEU A 93 -21.25 7.16 6.40
N LEU A 94 -19.99 6.94 6.82
CA LEU A 94 -18.94 6.41 5.96
C LEU A 94 -18.24 5.25 6.67
N ASP A 95 -18.47 4.04 6.15
CA ASP A 95 -17.77 2.84 6.58
C ASP A 95 -16.76 2.45 5.50
N ALA A 96 -15.50 2.31 5.89
CA ALA A 96 -14.44 1.87 4.99
C ALA A 96 -13.57 0.86 5.70
N GLU A 97 -13.40 -0.31 5.07
CA GLU A 97 -12.60 -1.40 5.59
C GLU A 97 -11.77 -2.02 4.47
N VAL A 98 -10.57 -2.43 4.81
CA VAL A 98 -9.66 -3.11 3.90
C VAL A 98 -9.07 -4.33 4.60
N ASN A 99 -9.11 -5.49 3.96
CA ASN A 99 -8.52 -6.73 4.46
C ASN A 99 -7.42 -7.26 3.54
N LEU A 100 -6.52 -8.06 4.11
CA LEU A 100 -5.41 -8.71 3.40
C LEU A 100 -4.52 -7.68 2.69
N ILE A 101 -4.03 -6.72 3.47
CA ILE A 101 -3.24 -5.59 2.98
C ILE A 101 -1.80 -6.05 2.77
N GLN A 102 -1.21 -5.67 1.64
CA GLN A 102 0.24 -5.75 1.45
C GLN A 102 0.76 -4.43 0.92
N ILE A 103 1.90 -3.99 1.44
CA ILE A 103 2.57 -2.75 1.06
C ILE A 103 4.01 -3.09 0.67
N GLY A 104 4.44 -2.54 -0.46
CA GLY A 104 5.80 -2.71 -0.97
C GLY A 104 6.41 -1.37 -1.36
N VAL A 105 7.57 -1.08 -0.80
CA VAL A 105 8.41 0.05 -1.19
C VAL A 105 9.79 -0.47 -1.49
N ASN A 106 10.34 -0.10 -2.64
CA ASN A 106 11.74 -0.27 -2.95
C ASN A 106 12.18 0.92 -3.79
N ILE A 107 12.92 1.84 -3.16
CA ILE A 107 13.37 3.07 -3.78
C ILE A 107 14.83 3.32 -3.47
N SER A 108 15.49 4.01 -4.37
CA SER A 108 16.78 4.65 -4.12
C SER A 108 16.69 6.13 -4.43
N THR A 109 17.54 6.91 -3.77
CA THR A 109 17.77 8.31 -4.09
C THR A 109 19.26 8.56 -4.15
N ASP A 110 19.70 9.33 -5.13
CA ASP A 110 21.09 9.79 -5.23
C ASP A 110 21.15 11.23 -4.70
N VAL A 111 22.06 11.54 -3.77
CA VAL A 111 22.15 12.89 -3.20
C VAL A 111 22.65 13.93 -4.21
N ASP A 112 23.39 13.49 -5.22
CA ASP A 112 23.92 14.38 -6.26
C ASP A 112 22.90 14.62 -7.37
N ASP A 113 22.02 13.64 -7.61
CA ASP A 113 20.85 13.77 -8.47
C ASP A 113 19.61 13.09 -7.89
N PRO A 114 18.88 13.76 -6.97
CA PRO A 114 17.71 13.19 -6.31
C PRO A 114 16.55 12.86 -7.27
N GLN A 115 16.62 13.34 -8.51
CA GLN A 115 15.60 13.14 -9.54
C GLN A 115 16.00 12.05 -10.54
N ALA A 116 17.26 11.60 -10.53
CA ALA A 116 17.69 10.49 -11.36
C ALA A 116 16.89 9.23 -11.02
N ASP A 117 16.55 8.46 -12.04
CA ASP A 117 16.05 7.11 -11.87
C ASP A 117 17.20 6.18 -11.48
N ALA A 118 17.70 6.37 -10.25
CA ALA A 118 18.81 5.60 -9.74
C ALA A 118 18.40 4.12 -9.59
N PRO A 119 19.25 3.16 -9.94
CA PRO A 119 18.92 1.76 -9.76
C PRO A 119 18.67 1.45 -8.28
N VAL A 120 17.71 0.56 -8.00
CA VAL A 120 17.37 0.12 -6.63
C VAL A 120 18.07 -1.18 -6.27
N LEU A 121 18.04 -1.58 -5.00
CA LEU A 121 18.53 -2.89 -4.59
C LEU A 121 17.67 -4.01 -5.18
N ASP A 122 18.33 -5.04 -5.70
CA ASP A 122 17.71 -6.28 -6.15
C ASP A 122 17.84 -7.34 -5.05
N PHE A 123 16.72 -7.63 -4.37
CA PHE A 123 16.65 -8.60 -3.29
C PHE A 123 16.23 -10.01 -3.74
N ARG A 124 15.91 -10.22 -5.02
CA ARG A 124 15.51 -11.55 -5.54
C ARG A 124 16.71 -12.39 -5.99
N ASN A 125 17.87 -11.75 -6.16
CA ASN A 125 18.99 -12.28 -6.93
C ASN A 125 20.16 -12.78 -6.05
N SER A 126 19.84 -13.22 -4.84
CA SER A 126 20.76 -13.89 -3.91
C SER A 126 20.25 -15.28 -3.57
N ASP A 127 21.17 -16.25 -3.44
CA ASP A 127 20.88 -17.61 -2.97
C ASP A 127 20.34 -17.62 -1.52
N ASP A 128 20.50 -16.51 -0.81
CA ASP A 128 19.98 -16.24 0.52
C ASP A 128 19.05 -15.02 0.48
N PRO A 129 17.73 -15.17 0.70
CA PRO A 129 16.80 -14.05 0.72
C PRO A 129 17.18 -13.03 1.80
N PHE A 130 17.09 -11.74 1.50
CA PHE A 130 17.27 -10.72 2.52
C PHE A 130 16.04 -10.66 3.41
N VAL A 131 16.19 -11.05 4.67
CA VAL A 131 15.10 -11.20 5.62
C VAL A 131 15.31 -10.28 6.82
N VAL A 132 14.29 -9.51 7.16
CA VAL A 132 14.25 -8.66 8.35
C VAL A 132 13.60 -9.42 9.49
N LYS A 133 14.31 -9.48 10.63
CA LYS A 133 13.79 -10.05 11.87
C LYS A 133 12.75 -9.11 12.47
N THR A 134 11.58 -9.64 12.79
CA THR A 134 10.44 -8.87 13.30
C THR A 134 10.11 -9.16 14.77
N GLY A 135 10.72 -10.19 15.35
CA GLY A 135 10.35 -10.72 16.68
C GLY A 135 9.28 -11.82 16.63
N GLY A 136 8.58 -11.95 15.50
CA GLY A 136 7.62 -13.02 15.21
C GLY A 136 7.91 -13.66 13.85
N ARG A 137 7.02 -13.47 12.87
CA ARG A 137 7.26 -13.96 11.51
C ARG A 137 8.21 -13.01 10.78
N ASP A 138 9.38 -13.52 10.47
CA ASP A 138 10.37 -12.84 9.65
C ASP A 138 9.78 -12.32 8.32
N THR A 139 10.16 -11.10 7.94
CA THR A 139 9.67 -10.45 6.71
C THR A 139 10.75 -10.44 5.64
N PRO A 140 10.54 -11.11 4.49
CA PRO A 140 11.46 -11.01 3.37
C PRO A 140 11.31 -9.65 2.67
N LEU A 141 12.44 -9.03 2.31
CA LEU A 141 12.46 -7.96 1.32
C LEU A 141 12.63 -8.64 -0.05
N GLY A 142 11.58 -8.64 -0.87
CA GLY A 142 11.49 -9.48 -2.06
C GLY A 142 11.40 -8.72 -3.38
N PHE A 143 11.79 -7.45 -3.42
CA PHE A 143 11.67 -6.59 -4.59
C PHE A 143 12.98 -6.57 -5.41
N ASP A 144 12.86 -6.55 -6.72
CA ASP A 144 13.98 -6.50 -7.68
C ASP A 144 13.99 -5.22 -8.53
N ARG A 145 12.91 -4.45 -8.45
CA ARG A 145 12.68 -3.22 -9.20
C ARG A 145 12.20 -2.11 -8.28
N ARG A 146 12.21 -0.89 -8.80
CA ARG A 146 11.60 0.26 -8.12
C ARG A 146 10.10 0.01 -8.01
N VAL A 147 9.55 0.14 -6.81
CA VAL A 147 8.11 0.00 -6.56
C VAL A 147 7.71 0.88 -5.37
N ILE A 148 6.56 1.53 -5.49
CA ILE A 148 5.78 2.02 -4.36
C ILE A 148 4.37 1.51 -4.61
N GLY A 149 3.92 0.52 -3.86
CA GLY A 149 2.67 -0.14 -4.15
C GLY A 149 1.95 -0.63 -2.90
N ALA A 150 0.65 -0.75 -3.04
CA ALA A 150 -0.23 -1.35 -2.04
C ALA A 150 -1.27 -2.22 -2.74
N GLN A 151 -1.63 -3.32 -2.12
CA GLN A 151 -2.72 -4.18 -2.58
C GLN A 151 -3.61 -4.57 -1.42
N ALA A 152 -4.88 -4.78 -1.74
CA ALA A 152 -5.92 -5.17 -0.81
C ALA A 152 -6.75 -6.30 -1.42
N GLY A 153 -6.87 -7.41 -0.69
CA GLY A 153 -7.65 -8.56 -1.13
C GLY A 153 -9.16 -8.31 -1.08
N LEU A 154 -9.60 -7.47 -0.14
CA LEU A 154 -10.99 -7.03 -0.04
C LEU A 154 -11.00 -5.58 0.46
N VAL A 155 -11.62 -4.69 -0.29
CA VAL A 155 -11.96 -3.33 0.13
C VAL A 155 -13.47 -3.29 0.19
N THR A 156 -14.02 -2.82 1.29
CA THR A 156 -15.44 -2.51 1.47
C THR A 156 -15.56 -1.01 1.74
N LEU A 157 -16.44 -0.34 1.02
CA LEU A 157 -16.77 1.07 1.18
C LEU A 157 -18.29 1.19 1.16
N ALA A 158 -18.87 1.73 2.22
CA ALA A 158 -20.29 2.02 2.30
C ALA A 158 -20.51 3.48 2.73
N VAL A 159 -21.44 4.16 2.07
CA VAL A 159 -21.91 5.50 2.45
C VAL A 159 -23.37 5.41 2.82
N SER A 160 -23.64 5.17 4.11
CA SER A 160 -24.99 4.86 4.61
C SER A 160 -25.63 3.77 3.73
N ASP A 161 -26.90 3.93 3.35
CA ASP A 161 -27.63 2.96 2.52
C ASP A 161 -27.60 3.32 1.03
N PHE A 162 -26.76 4.29 0.63
CA PHE A 162 -26.84 4.91 -0.70
C PHE A 162 -25.75 4.50 -1.66
N VAL A 163 -24.54 4.28 -1.16
CA VAL A 163 -23.40 3.86 -1.98
C VAL A 163 -22.75 2.67 -1.31
N PHE A 164 -22.52 1.62 -2.08
CA PHE A 164 -21.78 0.45 -1.65
C PHE A 164 -20.75 0.10 -2.73
N LEU A 165 -19.55 -0.29 -2.31
CA LEU A 165 -18.51 -0.80 -3.17
C LEU A 165 -17.75 -1.89 -2.42
N GLN A 166 -17.57 -3.04 -3.05
CA GLN A 166 -16.73 -4.10 -2.52
C GLN A 166 -15.93 -4.78 -3.64
N GLY A 167 -14.64 -5.06 -3.42
CA GLY A 167 -13.81 -5.80 -4.36
C GLY A 167 -12.32 -5.78 -4.01
N SER A 168 -11.48 -6.35 -4.86
CA SER A 168 -10.02 -6.32 -4.69
C SER A 168 -9.39 -5.18 -5.47
N PHE A 169 -8.40 -4.52 -4.87
CA PHE A 169 -7.73 -3.36 -5.47
C PHE A 169 -6.21 -3.48 -5.37
N LEU A 170 -5.52 -2.95 -6.38
CA LEU A 170 -4.08 -2.80 -6.42
C LEU A 170 -3.73 -1.40 -6.89
N PHE A 171 -2.78 -0.78 -6.21
CA PHE A 171 -2.19 0.51 -6.53
C PHE A 171 -0.70 0.32 -6.65
N GLU A 172 -0.11 0.75 -7.76
CA GLU A 172 1.33 0.67 -7.95
C GLU A 172 1.83 1.91 -8.66
N GLN A 173 2.86 2.53 -8.10
CA GLN A 173 3.67 3.54 -8.76
C GLN A 173 4.99 2.90 -9.23
N SER A 174 5.30 3.09 -10.51
CA SER A 174 6.54 2.65 -11.15
C SER A 174 7.09 3.72 -12.09
N VAL A 175 8.26 3.43 -12.66
CA VAL A 175 8.91 4.23 -13.70
C VAL A 175 9.06 3.35 -14.92
N GLU A 176 8.58 3.82 -16.06
CA GLU A 176 8.59 3.05 -17.30
C GLU A 176 9.18 3.87 -18.43
N GLN A 177 9.83 3.21 -19.38
CA GLN A 177 10.25 3.81 -20.64
C GLN A 177 9.16 3.62 -21.70
N VAL A 178 8.62 4.72 -22.23
CA VAL A 178 7.61 4.70 -23.28
C VAL A 178 8.15 5.31 -24.57
N THR A 179 7.82 4.70 -25.70
CA THR A 179 8.14 5.24 -27.04
C THR A 179 6.93 5.95 -27.61
N LEU A 180 7.05 7.25 -27.83
CA LEU A 180 6.02 8.09 -28.45
C LEU A 180 5.91 7.78 -29.95
N THR A 181 4.80 8.18 -30.56
CA THR A 181 4.52 7.96 -32.00
C THR A 181 5.51 8.66 -32.93
N ASN A 182 6.22 9.68 -32.44
CA ASN A 182 7.31 10.36 -33.16
C ASN A 182 8.67 9.64 -33.03
N GLY A 183 8.73 8.49 -32.36
CA GLY A 183 9.93 7.69 -32.14
C GLY A 183 10.79 8.12 -30.95
N VAL A 184 10.43 9.18 -30.22
CA VAL A 184 11.13 9.62 -29.02
C VAL A 184 10.80 8.69 -27.86
N SER A 185 11.82 8.25 -27.12
CA SER A 185 11.63 7.50 -25.87
C SER A 185 11.75 8.43 -24.67
N LEU A 186 10.85 8.26 -23.71
CA LEU A 186 10.69 9.09 -22.53
C LEU A 186 10.49 8.19 -21.31
N ALA A 187 11.12 8.55 -20.19
CA ALA A 187 10.80 7.99 -18.89
C ALA A 187 9.55 8.68 -18.32
N VAL A 188 8.57 7.89 -17.90
CA VAL A 188 7.31 8.37 -17.32
C VAL A 188 7.10 7.79 -15.93
N ASP A 189 6.54 8.60 -15.04
CA ASP A 189 5.96 8.11 -13.80
C ASP A 189 4.60 7.48 -14.11
N VAL A 190 4.43 6.22 -13.72
CA VAL A 190 3.21 5.45 -13.99
C VAL A 190 2.52 5.16 -12.67
N LEU A 191 1.27 5.59 -12.54
CA LEU A 191 0.36 5.12 -11.50
C LEU A 191 -0.62 4.12 -12.12
N THR A 192 -0.51 2.86 -11.70
CA THR A 192 -1.42 1.78 -12.09
C THR A 192 -2.42 1.55 -10.97
N ILE A 193 -3.70 1.51 -11.33
CA ILE A 193 -4.82 1.17 -10.46
C ILE A 193 -5.55 -0.01 -11.09
N GLY A 194 -5.56 -1.14 -10.40
CA GLY A 194 -6.28 -2.34 -10.78
C GLY A 194 -7.45 -2.60 -9.85
N GLY A 195 -8.59 -3.02 -10.43
CA GLY A 195 -9.76 -3.45 -9.69
C GLY A 195 -10.28 -4.77 -10.24
N ALA A 196 -10.64 -5.70 -9.36
CA ALA A 196 -11.16 -7.00 -9.76
C ALA A 196 -12.28 -7.50 -8.86
N GLY A 197 -13.29 -8.12 -9.48
CA GLY A 197 -14.42 -8.71 -8.76
C GLY A 197 -15.24 -7.65 -8.02
N ILE A 198 -15.35 -6.46 -8.60
CA ILE A 198 -15.98 -5.33 -7.92
C ILE A 198 -17.50 -5.43 -8.06
N SER A 199 -18.17 -5.39 -6.92
CA SER A 199 -19.62 -5.18 -6.78
C SER A 199 -19.83 -3.76 -6.28
N ALA A 200 -20.58 -2.95 -7.01
CA ALA A 200 -20.84 -1.56 -6.67
C ALA A 200 -22.31 -1.22 -6.87
N PHE A 201 -22.89 -0.47 -5.94
CA PHE A 201 -24.27 -0.02 -5.98
C PHE A 201 -24.36 1.45 -5.61
N ALA A 202 -25.22 2.18 -6.31
CA ALA A 202 -25.61 3.54 -5.96
C ALA A 202 -27.13 3.70 -6.12
N GLY A 203 -27.85 4.00 -5.03
CA GLY A 203 -29.32 4.06 -5.05
C GLY A 203 -29.96 4.21 -3.69
N MET A 204 -31.26 3.90 -3.60
CA MET A 204 -32.00 3.79 -2.35
C MET A 204 -32.12 2.33 -1.94
N GLY A 205 -31.79 2.03 -0.69
CA GLY A 205 -31.85 0.69 -0.10
C GLY A 205 -30.63 -0.15 -0.45
N PRO A 206 -30.23 -1.12 0.40
CA PRO A 206 -29.09 -1.97 0.09
C PRO A 206 -29.45 -2.91 -1.06
N TYR A 207 -28.77 -2.83 -2.19
CA TYR A 207 -28.97 -3.80 -3.28
C TYR A 207 -28.32 -5.16 -2.99
N PHE A 208 -27.11 -5.12 -2.43
CA PHE A 208 -26.35 -6.30 -2.07
C PHE A 208 -26.65 -6.71 -0.64
N VAL A 209 -26.93 -7.99 -0.42
CA VAL A 209 -27.12 -8.60 0.90
C VAL A 209 -26.14 -9.75 1.00
N ASP A 210 -25.28 -9.76 2.02
CA ASP A 210 -24.47 -10.93 2.35
C ASP A 210 -25.40 -11.99 2.98
N SER A 211 -25.89 -12.90 2.14
CA SER A 211 -26.98 -13.82 2.50
C SER A 211 -26.48 -15.10 3.17
N ASP A 212 -25.20 -15.44 2.98
CA ASP A 212 -24.55 -16.57 3.61
C ASP A 212 -23.63 -16.19 4.80
N GLY A 213 -23.37 -14.89 4.98
CA GLY A 213 -22.67 -14.32 6.13
C GLY A 213 -21.16 -14.49 6.07
N ASP A 214 -20.58 -14.66 4.88
CA ASP A 214 -19.14 -14.88 4.69
C ASP A 214 -18.32 -13.57 4.59
N GLY A 215 -18.98 -12.41 4.62
CA GLY A 215 -18.39 -11.08 4.54
C GLY A 215 -18.10 -10.62 3.10
N ARG A 216 -18.45 -11.41 2.07
CA ARG A 216 -18.21 -11.12 0.66
C ARG A 216 -19.53 -11.08 -0.09
N ILE A 217 -19.69 -10.05 -0.91
CA ILE A 217 -20.79 -9.96 -1.87
C ILE A 217 -20.40 -10.71 -3.14
N THR A 218 -21.07 -11.82 -3.38
CA THR A 218 -20.86 -12.68 -4.55
C THR A 218 -22.14 -12.87 -5.34
N LYS A 219 -22.02 -13.49 -6.51
CA LYS A 219 -23.18 -13.88 -7.34
C LYS A 219 -24.09 -14.93 -6.69
N ASN A 220 -23.65 -15.57 -5.61
CA ASN A 220 -24.43 -16.58 -4.90
C ASN A 220 -25.37 -15.93 -3.88
N ASP A 221 -25.18 -14.64 -3.63
CA ASP A 221 -25.94 -13.89 -2.66
C ASP A 221 -27.29 -13.42 -3.19
N GLU A 222 -28.25 -13.31 -2.27
CA GLU A 222 -29.55 -12.72 -2.56
C GLU A 222 -29.42 -11.19 -2.73
N THR A 223 -30.19 -10.63 -3.67
CA THR A 223 -30.32 -9.18 -3.85
C THR A 223 -31.59 -8.67 -3.18
N ALA A 224 -31.59 -7.43 -2.69
CA ALA A 224 -32.82 -6.83 -2.18
C ALA A 224 -33.75 -6.38 -3.32
N ASP A 225 -35.00 -6.85 -3.29
CA ASP A 225 -36.01 -6.58 -4.32
C ASP A 225 -36.55 -5.14 -4.30
N ASP A 226 -36.37 -4.41 -3.20
CA ASP A 226 -36.87 -3.04 -3.01
C ASP A 226 -35.82 -1.95 -3.31
N ALA A 227 -34.59 -2.36 -3.65
CA ALA A 227 -33.53 -1.43 -4.00
C ALA A 227 -33.83 -0.72 -5.33
N VAL A 228 -33.68 0.61 -5.33
CA VAL A 228 -33.85 1.44 -6.54
C VAL A 228 -32.54 2.16 -6.82
N GLY A 229 -31.81 1.74 -7.86
CA GLY A 229 -30.52 2.33 -8.18
C GLY A 229 -29.82 1.71 -9.38
N VAL A 230 -28.51 1.91 -9.41
CA VAL A 230 -27.59 1.31 -10.38
C VAL A 230 -26.68 0.34 -9.65
N ALA A 231 -26.73 -0.92 -10.04
CA ALA A 231 -25.82 -1.96 -9.56
C ALA A 231 -24.89 -2.42 -10.68
N ILE A 232 -23.64 -2.70 -10.31
CA ILE A 232 -22.60 -3.27 -11.16
C ILE A 232 -21.99 -4.43 -10.39
N GLU A 233 -21.85 -5.58 -11.05
CA GLU A 233 -21.26 -6.78 -10.45
C GLU A 233 -20.10 -7.32 -11.29
N GLY A 234 -19.10 -7.89 -10.62
CA GLY A 234 -17.97 -8.54 -11.26
C GLY A 234 -17.12 -7.61 -12.13
N LEU A 235 -17.18 -6.30 -11.88
CA LEU A 235 -16.40 -5.31 -12.61
C LEU A 235 -14.91 -5.61 -12.45
N ARG A 236 -14.20 -5.54 -13.58
CA ARG A 236 -12.74 -5.58 -13.64
C ARG A 236 -12.27 -4.40 -14.45
N PHE A 237 -11.27 -3.69 -13.94
CA PHE A 237 -10.66 -2.58 -14.67
C PHE A 237 -9.15 -2.52 -14.39
N GLY A 238 -8.43 -1.92 -15.33
CA GLY A 238 -7.05 -1.47 -15.15
C GLY A 238 -6.92 -0.06 -15.70
N LEU A 239 -6.39 0.85 -14.89
CA LEU A 239 -6.15 2.24 -15.23
C LEU A 239 -4.66 2.54 -15.06
N GLY A 240 -4.01 3.01 -16.12
CA GLY A 240 -2.66 3.56 -16.05
C GLY A 240 -2.70 5.07 -16.27
N ILE A 241 -2.13 5.83 -15.35
CA ILE A 241 -1.94 7.27 -15.46
C ILE A 241 -0.45 7.53 -15.66
N PHE A 242 -0.09 8.20 -16.75
CA PHE A 242 1.29 8.44 -17.16
C PHE A 242 1.59 9.92 -17.09
N THR A 243 2.59 10.28 -16.29
CA THR A 243 3.09 11.65 -16.20
C THR A 243 4.51 11.69 -16.72
N GLU A 244 4.82 12.64 -17.60
CA GLU A 244 6.19 12.89 -18.01
C GLU A 244 7.05 13.19 -16.78
N ARG A 245 8.09 12.38 -16.57
CA ARG A 245 9.06 12.65 -15.52
C ARG A 245 9.89 13.84 -15.95
N THR A 246 9.49 15.03 -15.52
CA THR A 246 10.25 16.25 -15.80
C THR A 246 11.43 16.30 -14.85
N LEU A 247 12.61 15.87 -15.31
CA LEU A 247 13.86 16.19 -14.63
C LEU A 247 14.01 17.72 -14.67
N ALA A 248 13.87 18.39 -13.52
CA ALA A 248 14.16 19.81 -13.46
C ALA A 248 15.60 20.00 -13.95
N ALA A 249 15.76 20.72 -15.07
CA ALA A 249 17.07 21.01 -15.63
C ALA A 249 17.97 21.51 -14.50
N GLN A 250 19.11 20.82 -14.29
CA GLN A 250 20.17 21.26 -13.39
C GLN A 250 20.28 22.78 -13.54
N LYS A 251 20.05 23.53 -12.45
CA LYS A 251 20.45 24.94 -12.43
C LYS A 251 21.94 24.93 -12.75
N LEU A 252 22.29 25.24 -14.00
CA LEU A 252 23.66 25.53 -14.39
C LEU A 252 24.11 26.65 -13.46
N LYS A 253 24.93 26.31 -12.46
CA LYS A 253 25.69 27.30 -11.71
C LYS A 253 26.70 27.86 -12.70
N PHE A 254 26.33 28.91 -13.41
CA PHE A 254 27.29 29.78 -14.04
C PHE A 254 28.01 30.56 -12.93
N LEU A 255 29.29 30.19 -12.75
CA LEU A 255 30.41 30.89 -12.11
C LEU A 255 30.11 31.90 -10.98
#